data_AF-A0A7X0PJX7-F1
#
_entry.id   AF-A0A7X0PJX7-F1
#
_cell.length_a   1.000
_cell.length_b   1.000
_cell.length_c   1.000
_cell.angle_alpha   90.00
_cell.angle_beta   90.00
_cell.angle_gamma   90.00
#
_symmetry.space_group_name_H-M   'P 1'
#
loop_
_entity.id
_entity.type
_entity.pdbx_description
1 polymer ?
#
loop_
_entity_poly.entity_id
_entity_poly.type
_entity_poly.pdbx_seq_one_letter_code
_entity_poly.pdbx_strand_id
1 'polypeptide(L)'
;MANPLSLLRFNADTGHIWLDEQRMLLLHARALAALRKELFDSLGVERARGLLIRMGFASGQRDGELAVKQRRAGLKTHDAFLLGPQLHSIEGVVSVEKVQLDINLAQGHFYGEFLWTNSWEDEVNISDFGFGDDPACWTQIGYASGYTSTFMGQLVVYKEVECRSQGDALCRIVGQPAERWNDDAYVAYFQPQPFAAQLIDYQIGLDQLRSVQARRRYDSKLVGVSPGFREAFELLSRAADNAITVLLLGETGVGKEVFARWLHENGPRAKGPFIAVNCAAIPHELIEAELFGVEKGAYTGAHLARAGRFERAHGGTLFLDEIGDLPLAAQVKLLRALQTGEVERLGAENSTPFDVRIVAATNVNLQQAMQAGRFRADLFYRLNTFPITIPPLRERTADIPALVDRFVERYGELYRKKVLGLTDKAMRAVLGHPWPGNIRELENVMERAVLLAPDKGFIEASHLSGVAPPAQGGQLDGRGAVTRGAPSDAIDGICTEVLDRNVDLAQLEQRLLQTALQRAGGNLSQAARLLGITRPQLAYRLKKEGVPTA
;
A
#
# COMPACT_ATOMS: atom_id res chain seq x y z
N MET A 1 -22.35 15.60 28.29
CA MET A 1 -21.60 15.64 27.02
C MET A 1 -20.19 15.15 27.32
N ALA A 2 -19.64 14.24 26.51
CA ALA A 2 -18.22 13.89 26.65
C ALA A 2 -17.40 15.16 26.39
N ASN A 3 -16.41 15.46 27.24
CA ASN A 3 -15.51 16.59 27.03
C ASN A 3 -14.74 16.33 25.72
N PRO A 4 -14.84 17.18 24.68
CA PRO A 4 -14.15 16.94 23.41
C PRO A 4 -12.62 16.83 23.58
N LEU A 5 -12.05 17.43 24.63
CA LEU A 5 -10.63 17.28 24.99
C LEU A 5 -10.27 15.83 25.37
N SER A 6 -11.22 15.01 25.81
CA SER A 6 -10.98 13.59 26.10
C SER A 6 -10.73 12.75 24.85
N LEU A 7 -11.03 13.29 23.66
CA LEU A 7 -10.76 12.64 22.38
C LEU A 7 -9.30 12.81 21.95
N LEU A 8 -8.63 13.86 22.43
CA LEU A 8 -7.24 14.16 22.12
C LEU A 8 -6.31 13.39 23.06
N ARG A 9 -5.42 12.57 22.49
CA ARG A 9 -4.49 11.71 23.25
C ARG A 9 -3.08 11.88 22.72
N PHE A 10 -2.16 12.18 23.62
CA PHE A 10 -0.73 12.28 23.31
C PHE A 10 -0.01 11.02 23.78
N ASN A 11 0.82 10.45 22.92
CA ASN A 11 1.69 9.35 23.26
C ASN A 11 3.12 9.70 22.79
N ALA A 12 3.88 10.33 23.69
CA ALA A 12 5.24 10.78 23.42
C ALA A 12 6.20 9.61 23.16
N ASP A 13 6.04 8.50 23.90
CA ASP A 13 6.90 7.31 23.77
C ASP A 13 6.87 6.70 22.37
N THR A 14 5.73 6.82 21.68
CA THR A 14 5.56 6.34 20.30
C THR A 14 5.58 7.46 19.26
N GLY A 15 5.66 8.73 19.68
CA GLY A 15 5.60 9.89 18.79
C GLY A 15 4.25 10.08 18.09
N HIS A 16 3.14 9.68 18.71
CA HIS A 16 1.80 9.82 18.13
C HIS A 16 0.93 10.82 18.90
N ILE A 17 0.11 11.56 18.14
CA ILE A 17 -1.00 12.35 18.66
C ILE A 17 -2.26 11.80 17.98
N TRP A 18 -3.31 11.58 18.74
CA TRP A 18 -4.57 11.01 18.26
C TRP A 18 -5.75 11.90 18.61
N LEU A 19 -6.69 12.06 17.70
CA LEU A 19 -8.00 12.66 17.93
C LEU A 19 -9.06 11.63 17.55
N ASP A 20 -9.72 11.04 18.54
CA ASP A 20 -10.51 9.80 18.36
C ASP A 20 -9.68 8.70 17.66
N GLU A 21 -10.06 8.30 16.44
CA GLU A 21 -9.38 7.30 15.61
C GLU A 21 -8.42 7.94 14.57
N GLN A 22 -8.31 9.28 14.54
CA GLN A 22 -7.51 10.02 13.57
C GLN A 22 -6.11 10.30 14.11
N ARG A 23 -5.08 10.04 13.30
CA ARG A 23 -3.71 10.42 13.62
C ARG A 23 -3.54 11.91 13.35
N MET A 24 -3.06 12.62 14.36
CA MET A 24 -2.78 14.05 14.31
C MET A 24 -1.27 14.31 14.29
N LEU A 25 -0.90 15.46 13.77
CA LEU A 25 0.45 16.01 13.81
C LEU A 25 0.37 17.40 14.45
N LEU A 26 1.33 17.71 15.33
CA LEU A 26 1.49 19.05 15.87
C LEU A 26 2.57 19.76 15.06
N LEU A 27 2.16 20.76 14.28
CA LEU A 27 3.05 21.52 13.40
C LEU A 27 3.06 22.99 13.81
N HIS A 28 4.18 23.66 13.58
CA HIS A 28 4.29 25.10 13.82
C HIS A 28 3.48 25.85 12.76
N ALA A 29 2.62 26.79 13.18
CA ALA A 29 1.86 27.65 12.27
C ALA A 29 2.78 28.39 11.27
N ARG A 30 3.98 28.80 11.70
CA ARG A 30 4.98 29.43 10.82
C ARG A 30 5.55 28.51 9.74
N ALA A 31 5.62 27.20 10.00
CA ALA A 31 6.03 26.24 8.96
C ALA A 31 4.93 26.09 7.90
N LEU A 32 3.66 26.09 8.32
CA LEU A 32 2.52 26.10 7.40
C LEU A 32 2.43 27.42 6.61
N ALA A 33 2.79 28.55 7.23
CA ALA A 33 2.89 29.84 6.55
C ALA A 33 3.97 29.83 5.45
N ALA A 34 5.15 29.28 5.74
CA ALA A 34 6.22 29.14 4.75
C ALA A 34 5.78 28.26 3.57
N LEU A 35 5.11 27.13 3.84
CA LEU A 35 4.53 26.27 2.81
C LEU A 35 3.49 27.04 1.97
N ARG A 36 2.60 27.80 2.62
CA ARG A 36 1.60 28.61 1.93
C ARG A 36 2.27 29.61 0.97
N LYS A 37 3.31 30.30 1.41
CA LYS A 37 4.08 31.23 0.57
C LYS A 37 4.71 30.52 -0.63
N GLU A 38 5.34 29.36 -0.41
CA GLU A 38 5.95 28.57 -1.50
C GLU A 38 4.91 28.10 -2.52
N LEU A 39 3.71 27.71 -2.06
CA LEU A 39 2.60 27.37 -2.94
C LEU A 39 2.13 28.57 -3.78
N PHE A 40 2.14 29.78 -3.21
CA PHE A 40 1.75 30.99 -3.94
C PHE A 40 2.77 31.29 -5.03
N ASP A 41 4.05 31.26 -4.68
CA ASP A 41 5.17 31.53 -5.58
C ASP A 41 5.24 30.48 -6.72
N SER A 42 4.91 29.22 -6.42
CA SER A 42 5.04 28.11 -7.38
C SER A 42 3.80 27.90 -8.26
N LEU A 43 2.59 28.04 -7.70
CA LEU A 43 1.34 27.67 -8.38
C LEU A 43 0.48 28.88 -8.75
N GLY A 44 0.76 30.05 -8.18
CA GLY A 44 -0.14 31.20 -8.20
C GLY A 44 -1.26 31.09 -7.17
N VAL A 45 -1.77 32.25 -6.76
CA VAL A 45 -2.75 32.43 -5.67
C VAL A 45 -4.01 31.58 -5.86
N GLU A 46 -4.64 31.61 -7.04
CA GLU A 46 -5.91 30.90 -7.27
C GLU A 46 -5.79 29.38 -7.17
N ARG A 47 -4.68 28.82 -7.66
CA ARG A 47 -4.45 27.37 -7.60
C ARG A 47 -4.07 26.94 -6.18
N ALA A 48 -3.24 27.73 -5.50
CA ALA A 48 -2.91 27.52 -4.10
C ALA A 48 -4.17 27.58 -3.22
N ARG A 49 -5.06 28.55 -3.46
CA ARG A 49 -6.38 28.68 -2.81
C ARG A 49 -7.19 27.40 -2.95
N GLY A 50 -7.40 26.92 -4.17
CA GLY A 50 -8.13 25.67 -4.39
C GLY A 50 -7.50 24.46 -3.69
N LEU A 51 -6.17 24.34 -3.70
CA LEU A 51 -5.46 23.25 -3.04
C LEU A 51 -5.61 23.29 -1.52
N LEU A 52 -5.47 24.46 -0.91
CA LEU A 52 -5.60 24.68 0.53
C LEU A 52 -7.06 24.47 0.99
N ILE A 53 -8.04 24.96 0.22
CA ILE A 53 -9.47 24.68 0.47
C ILE A 53 -9.72 23.17 0.48
N ARG A 54 -9.20 22.41 -0.50
CA ARG A 54 -9.44 20.96 -0.55
C ARG A 54 -8.71 20.18 0.55
N MET A 55 -7.52 20.62 0.94
CA MET A 55 -6.83 20.06 2.11
C MET A 55 -7.69 20.24 3.37
N GLY A 56 -8.20 21.45 3.58
CA GLY A 56 -9.15 21.75 4.65
C GLY A 56 -10.41 20.89 4.57
N PHE A 57 -11.02 20.80 3.38
CA PHE A 57 -12.22 20.01 3.13
C PHE A 57 -12.04 18.54 3.51
N ALA A 58 -10.93 17.92 3.09
CA ALA A 58 -10.60 16.55 3.46
C ALA A 58 -10.41 16.39 4.98
N SER A 59 -9.82 17.38 5.66
CA SER A 59 -9.71 17.39 7.13
C SER A 59 -11.09 17.44 7.78
N GLY A 60 -11.94 18.40 7.37
CA GLY A 60 -13.29 18.55 7.91
C GLY A 60 -14.16 17.32 7.68
N GLN A 61 -14.03 16.63 6.55
CA GLN A 61 -14.78 15.39 6.29
C GLN A 61 -14.52 14.32 7.35
N ARG A 62 -13.26 14.14 7.79
CA ARG A 62 -12.87 13.15 8.81
C ARG A 62 -13.53 13.45 10.16
N ASP A 63 -13.55 14.71 10.56
CA ASP A 63 -14.20 15.12 11.81
C ASP A 63 -15.73 15.14 11.70
N GLY A 64 -16.26 15.37 10.50
CA GLY A 64 -17.68 15.24 10.20
C GLY A 64 -18.19 13.81 10.42
N GLU A 65 -17.38 12.79 10.11
CA GLU A 65 -17.72 11.38 10.37
C GLU A 65 -17.87 11.11 11.86
N LEU A 66 -16.98 11.67 12.69
CA LEU A 66 -17.08 11.60 14.15
C LEU A 66 -18.40 12.23 14.65
N ALA A 67 -18.76 13.41 14.15
CA ALA A 67 -20.01 14.05 14.52
C ALA A 67 -21.26 13.24 14.11
N VAL A 68 -21.24 12.64 12.92
CA VAL A 68 -22.30 11.73 12.45
C VAL A 68 -22.39 10.49 13.35
N LYS A 69 -21.26 9.91 13.75
CA LYS A 69 -21.19 8.76 14.67
C LYS A 69 -21.81 9.11 16.02
N GLN A 70 -21.50 10.27 16.59
CA GLN A 70 -22.08 10.73 17.86
C GLN A 70 -23.59 10.98 17.76
N ARG A 71 -24.06 11.54 16.65
CA ARG A 71 -25.51 11.68 16.39
C ARG A 71 -26.21 10.33 16.33
N ARG A 72 -25.63 9.35 15.62
CA ARG A 72 -26.16 7.97 15.55
C ARG A 72 -26.17 7.27 16.92
N ALA A 73 -25.24 7.63 17.80
CA ALA A 73 -25.19 7.16 19.19
C ALA A 73 -26.22 7.85 20.12
N GLY A 74 -27.08 8.71 19.59
CA GLY A 74 -28.20 9.32 20.33
C GLY A 74 -27.99 10.78 20.75
N LEU A 75 -26.87 11.42 20.36
CA LEU A 75 -26.66 12.85 20.60
C LEU A 75 -27.62 13.68 19.72
N LYS A 76 -28.19 14.76 20.27
CA LYS A 76 -29.08 15.66 19.52
C LYS A 76 -28.35 16.26 18.32
N THR A 77 -29.05 16.42 17.20
CA THR A 77 -28.47 16.91 15.93
C THR A 77 -27.66 18.20 16.10
N HIS A 78 -28.21 19.19 16.80
CA HIS A 78 -27.53 20.47 17.02
C HIS A 78 -26.26 20.30 17.85
N ASP A 79 -26.32 19.52 18.94
CA ASP A 79 -25.16 19.29 19.81
C ASP A 79 -24.07 18.46 19.11
N ALA A 80 -24.47 17.50 18.28
CA ALA A 80 -23.55 16.73 17.45
C ALA A 80 -22.87 17.60 16.39
N PHE A 81 -23.61 18.52 15.76
CA PHE A 81 -23.03 19.44 14.78
C PHE A 81 -21.97 20.35 15.42
N LEU A 82 -22.24 20.87 16.63
CA LEU A 82 -21.33 21.78 17.32
C LEU A 82 -20.01 21.14 17.79
N LEU A 83 -19.82 19.82 17.63
CA LEU A 83 -18.53 19.19 17.83
C LEU A 83 -17.48 19.74 16.85
N GLY A 84 -17.83 20.01 15.59
CA GLY A 84 -16.90 20.51 14.57
C GLY A 84 -16.22 21.82 14.95
N PRO A 85 -16.98 22.88 15.28
CA PRO A 85 -16.43 24.13 15.84
C PRO A 85 -15.54 23.92 17.07
N GLN A 86 -15.91 22.99 17.96
CA GLN A 86 -15.13 22.68 19.16
C GLN A 86 -13.81 21.96 18.81
N LEU A 87 -13.84 20.99 17.89
CA LEU A 87 -12.66 20.28 17.40
C LEU A 87 -11.69 21.25 16.73
N HIS A 88 -12.20 22.13 15.87
CA HIS A 88 -11.40 23.15 15.18
C HIS A 88 -10.71 24.12 16.16
N SER A 89 -11.38 24.40 17.30
CA SER A 89 -10.79 25.18 18.40
C SER A 89 -9.73 24.39 19.17
N ILE A 90 -9.96 23.09 19.41
CA ILE A 90 -9.01 22.21 20.13
C ILE A 90 -7.75 21.94 19.32
N GLU A 91 -7.86 21.89 18.00
CA GLU A 91 -6.73 21.78 17.07
C GLU A 91 -5.87 23.05 17.05
N GLY A 92 -6.31 24.13 17.70
CA GLY A 92 -5.60 25.40 17.74
C GLY A 92 -5.69 26.18 16.43
N VAL A 93 -6.70 25.88 15.60
CA VAL A 93 -6.86 26.50 14.28
C VAL A 93 -7.57 27.85 14.39
N VAL A 94 -8.68 27.89 15.14
CA VAL A 94 -9.51 29.10 15.30
C VAL A 94 -10.48 28.95 16.46
N SER A 95 -10.79 30.06 17.12
CA SER A 95 -11.89 30.16 18.09
C SER A 95 -13.19 30.49 17.35
N VAL A 96 -14.20 29.63 17.52
CA VAL A 96 -15.46 29.70 16.76
C VAL A 96 -16.62 30.10 17.68
N GLU A 97 -17.33 31.16 17.30
CA GLU A 97 -18.58 31.58 17.92
C GLU A 97 -19.75 31.37 16.95
N LYS A 98 -20.83 30.77 17.45
CA LYS A 98 -22.05 30.55 16.66
C LYS A 98 -22.95 31.78 16.73
N VAL A 99 -23.23 32.40 15.59
CA VAL A 99 -24.21 33.49 15.47
C VAL A 99 -25.59 32.91 15.22
N GLN A 100 -25.73 32.16 14.13
CA GLN A 100 -26.98 31.53 13.71
C GLN A 100 -26.71 30.12 13.19
N LEU A 101 -27.63 29.20 13.47
CA LEU A 101 -27.53 27.82 12.99
C LEU A 101 -28.91 27.20 12.83
N ASP A 102 -29.28 26.92 11.59
CA ASP A 102 -30.52 26.28 11.21
C ASP A 102 -30.21 24.98 10.46
N ILE A 103 -30.58 23.85 11.07
CA ILE A 103 -30.30 22.51 10.52
C ILE A 103 -31.59 21.72 10.43
N ASN A 104 -31.96 21.32 9.22
CA ASN A 104 -33.01 20.33 8.98
C ASN A 104 -32.52 19.25 8.00
N LEU A 105 -32.08 18.13 8.56
CA LEU A 105 -31.56 17.00 7.80
C LEU A 105 -32.59 16.33 6.90
N ALA A 106 -33.88 16.32 7.29
CA ALA A 106 -34.93 15.66 6.51
C ALA A 106 -35.29 16.46 5.25
N GLN A 107 -35.24 17.79 5.33
CA GLN A 107 -35.50 18.69 4.20
C GLN A 107 -34.24 19.08 3.43
N GLY A 108 -33.07 18.62 3.88
CA GLY A 108 -31.78 19.07 3.35
C GLY A 108 -31.52 20.58 3.52
N HIS A 109 -32.23 21.25 4.43
CA HIS A 109 -32.03 22.68 4.68
C HIS A 109 -30.87 22.89 5.65
N PHE A 110 -29.96 23.79 5.28
CA PHE A 110 -28.87 24.25 6.13
C PHE A 110 -28.67 25.76 5.96
N TYR A 111 -28.51 26.45 7.08
CA TYR A 111 -27.92 27.79 7.16
C TYR A 111 -27.06 27.86 8.41
N GLY A 112 -25.84 28.38 8.27
CA GLY A 112 -24.92 28.53 9.38
C GLY A 112 -24.12 29.81 9.27
N GLU A 113 -24.09 30.59 10.35
CA GLU A 113 -23.32 31.82 10.47
C GLU A 113 -22.45 31.76 11.72
N PHE A 114 -21.16 31.98 11.54
CA PHE A 114 -20.17 31.85 12.61
C PHE A 114 -19.15 32.99 12.55
N LEU A 115 -18.69 33.40 13.72
CA LEU A 115 -17.55 34.30 13.86
C LEU A 115 -16.31 33.51 14.19
N TRP A 116 -15.20 33.92 13.61
CA TRP A 116 -13.88 33.36 13.78
C TRP A 116 -12.96 34.41 14.39
N THR A 117 -12.29 34.01 15.47
CA THR A 117 -11.29 34.81 16.19
C THR A 117 -10.03 33.96 16.38
N ASN A 118 -8.86 34.61 16.43
CA ASN A 118 -7.56 33.93 16.55
C ASN A 118 -7.34 32.88 15.44
N SER A 119 -7.73 33.22 14.22
CA SER A 119 -7.42 32.43 13.03
C SER A 119 -5.92 32.45 12.79
N TRP A 120 -5.27 31.27 12.81
CA TRP A 120 -3.84 31.21 12.50
C TRP A 120 -3.55 31.64 11.07
N GLU A 121 -4.45 31.37 10.10
CA GLU A 121 -4.25 31.76 8.70
C GLU A 121 -4.23 33.27 8.54
N ASP A 122 -5.13 34.00 9.21
CA ASP A 122 -5.10 35.47 9.19
C ASP A 122 -3.85 36.03 9.82
N GLU A 123 -3.46 35.50 10.99
CA GLU A 123 -2.28 35.97 11.71
C GLU A 123 -1.03 35.85 10.84
N VAL A 124 -0.85 34.71 10.17
CA VAL A 124 0.31 34.50 9.30
C VAL A 124 0.18 35.25 7.98
N ASN A 125 -1.04 35.36 7.41
CA ASN A 125 -1.25 36.05 6.14
C ASN A 125 -0.99 37.56 6.28
N ILE A 126 -1.54 38.19 7.32
CA ILE A 126 -1.27 39.61 7.63
C ILE A 126 0.21 39.82 7.93
N SER A 127 0.85 38.90 8.67
CA SER A 127 2.27 39.01 8.98
C SER A 127 3.17 38.92 7.75
N ASP A 128 2.83 38.09 6.77
CA ASP A 128 3.73 37.77 5.65
C ASP A 128 3.43 38.61 4.40
N PHE A 129 2.17 39.02 4.20
CA PHE A 129 1.69 39.72 3.00
C PHE A 129 1.02 41.06 3.29
N GLY A 130 0.70 41.39 4.54
CA GLY A 130 -0.10 42.55 4.91
C GLY A 130 -1.59 42.33 4.64
N PHE A 131 -2.35 43.43 4.57
CA PHE A 131 -3.77 43.38 4.21
C PHE A 131 -3.93 43.21 2.69
N GLY A 132 -4.89 42.38 2.29
CA GLY A 132 -5.21 42.10 0.90
C GLY A 132 -6.68 42.36 0.57
N ASP A 133 -7.03 42.20 -0.70
CA ASP A 133 -8.40 42.44 -1.19
C ASP A 133 -9.33 41.22 -1.02
N ASP A 134 -8.78 40.05 -0.68
CA ASP A 134 -9.51 38.79 -0.56
C ASP A 134 -9.38 38.16 0.84
N PRO A 135 -10.38 37.37 1.27
CA PRO A 135 -10.27 36.56 2.49
C PRO A 135 -9.13 35.55 2.41
N ALA A 136 -8.53 35.21 3.55
CA ALA A 136 -7.33 34.38 3.60
C ALA A 136 -7.51 33.00 4.27
N CYS A 137 -8.60 32.75 5.00
CA CYS A 137 -8.81 31.56 5.83
C CYS A 137 -9.24 30.33 5.00
N TRP A 138 -8.44 29.95 4.02
CA TRP A 138 -8.82 28.99 2.98
C TRP A 138 -8.88 27.55 3.47
N THR A 139 -7.92 27.10 4.27
CA THR A 139 -7.97 25.74 4.84
C THR A 139 -9.12 25.63 5.85
N GLN A 140 -9.39 26.70 6.60
CA GLN A 140 -10.50 26.76 7.55
C GLN A 140 -11.87 26.75 6.86
N ILE A 141 -12.04 27.49 5.77
CA ILE A 141 -13.26 27.46 4.94
C ILE A 141 -13.46 26.07 4.32
N GLY A 142 -12.37 25.47 3.85
CA GLY A 142 -12.32 24.08 3.44
C GLY A 142 -12.89 23.17 4.53
N TYR A 143 -12.31 23.23 5.73
CA TYR A 143 -12.70 22.43 6.89
C TYR A 143 -14.18 22.58 7.22
N ALA A 144 -14.68 23.80 7.38
CA ALA A 144 -16.08 24.06 7.70
C ALA A 144 -17.04 23.47 6.65
N SER A 145 -16.68 23.59 5.38
CA SER A 145 -17.47 23.06 4.25
C SER A 145 -17.43 21.54 4.20
N GLY A 146 -16.26 20.92 4.38
CA GLY A 146 -16.09 19.47 4.37
C GLY A 146 -16.81 18.79 5.53
N TYR A 147 -16.65 19.35 6.73
CA TYR A 147 -17.34 18.90 7.94
C TYR A 147 -18.86 18.95 7.77
N THR A 148 -19.37 20.11 7.36
CA THR A 148 -20.81 20.32 7.21
C THR A 148 -21.39 19.48 6.08
N SER A 149 -20.64 19.30 4.99
CA SER A 149 -21.07 18.44 3.88
C SER A 149 -21.22 16.99 4.31
N THR A 150 -20.24 16.45 5.06
CA THR A 150 -20.34 15.11 5.63
C THR A 150 -21.51 14.98 6.60
N PHE A 151 -21.72 15.99 7.46
CA PHE A 151 -22.80 15.98 8.44
C PHE A 151 -24.19 16.01 7.80
N MET A 152 -24.37 16.85 6.78
CA MET A 152 -25.63 17.04 6.06
C MET A 152 -25.90 15.96 5.00
N GLY A 153 -24.86 15.27 4.52
CA GLY A 153 -24.97 14.29 3.43
C GLY A 153 -25.16 14.92 2.03
N GLN A 154 -24.86 16.21 1.89
CA GLN A 154 -24.94 16.98 0.64
C GLN A 154 -23.84 18.04 0.62
N LEU A 155 -23.51 18.62 -0.55
CA LEU A 155 -22.48 19.64 -0.65
C LEU A 155 -22.94 20.98 -0.03
N VAL A 156 -22.36 21.33 1.10
CA VAL A 156 -22.53 22.63 1.77
C VAL A 156 -21.22 23.39 1.69
N VAL A 157 -21.30 24.64 1.22
CA VAL A 157 -20.14 25.50 1.00
C VAL A 157 -20.25 26.72 1.90
N TYR A 158 -19.14 27.05 2.55
CA TYR A 158 -18.96 28.29 3.28
C TYR A 158 -18.23 29.34 2.45
N LYS A 159 -18.65 30.59 2.61
CA LYS A 159 -17.90 31.79 2.19
C LYS A 159 -17.53 32.59 3.42
N GLU A 160 -16.31 33.10 3.42
CA GLU A 160 -15.88 34.14 4.35
C GLU A 160 -16.37 35.48 3.77
N VAL A 161 -17.29 36.13 4.49
CA VAL A 161 -17.93 37.39 4.05
C VAL A 161 -17.29 38.63 4.67
N GLU A 162 -16.58 38.46 5.78
CA GLU A 162 -15.72 39.46 6.44
C GLU A 162 -14.44 38.72 6.84
N CYS A 163 -13.27 39.35 6.69
CA CYS A 163 -11.98 38.74 6.99
C CYS A 163 -10.98 39.75 7.57
N ARG A 164 -10.29 39.38 8.64
CA ARG A 164 -9.24 40.22 9.24
C ARG A 164 -8.12 40.51 8.26
N SER A 165 -7.81 39.57 7.37
CA SER A 165 -6.82 39.79 6.30
C SER A 165 -7.24 40.87 5.30
N GLN A 166 -8.51 41.25 5.24
CA GLN A 166 -9.03 42.36 4.43
C GLN A 166 -9.14 43.68 5.21
N GLY A 167 -8.81 43.66 6.51
CA GLY A 167 -8.93 44.82 7.40
C GLY A 167 -10.20 44.85 8.24
N ASP A 168 -11.06 43.83 8.17
CA ASP A 168 -12.23 43.71 9.05
C ASP A 168 -11.83 43.44 10.51
N ALA A 169 -12.74 43.72 11.44
CA ALA A 169 -12.48 43.55 12.87
C ALA A 169 -12.35 42.07 13.28
N LEU A 170 -13.08 41.19 12.59
CA LEU A 170 -13.15 39.75 12.84
C LEU A 170 -13.51 39.03 11.55
N CYS A 171 -13.38 37.70 11.55
CA CYS A 171 -13.73 36.90 10.39
C CYS A 171 -15.16 36.36 10.55
N ARG A 172 -15.98 36.49 9.51
CA ARG A 172 -17.37 36.00 9.50
C ARG A 172 -17.55 35.05 8.34
N ILE A 173 -18.10 33.88 8.64
CA ILE A 173 -18.39 32.87 7.63
C ILE A 173 -19.89 32.57 7.57
N VAL A 174 -20.39 32.40 6.35
CA VAL A 174 -21.78 32.01 6.07
C VAL A 174 -21.75 30.73 5.25
N GLY A 175 -22.55 29.74 5.65
CA GLY A 175 -22.64 28.42 5.03
C GLY A 175 -24.05 28.08 4.61
N GLN A 176 -24.20 27.57 3.39
CA GLN A 176 -25.46 27.12 2.81
C GLN A 176 -25.19 26.06 1.71
N PRO A 177 -26.21 25.28 1.30
CA PRO A 177 -26.07 24.32 0.20
C PRO A 177 -25.47 24.99 -1.05
N ALA A 178 -24.55 24.29 -1.72
CA ALA A 178 -23.77 24.86 -2.83
C ALA A 178 -24.64 25.48 -3.93
N GLU A 179 -25.77 24.85 -4.24
CA GLU A 179 -26.73 25.29 -5.26
C GLU A 179 -27.35 26.67 -4.96
N ARG A 180 -27.36 27.12 -3.70
CA ARG A 180 -27.91 28.45 -3.32
C ARG A 180 -26.95 29.60 -3.53
N TRP A 181 -25.66 29.32 -3.77
CA TRP A 181 -24.66 30.38 -3.96
C TRP A 181 -24.70 31.03 -5.34
N ASN A 182 -25.21 30.34 -6.37
CA ASN A 182 -25.18 30.79 -7.77
C ASN A 182 -23.78 31.28 -8.22
N ASP A 183 -22.72 30.60 -7.75
CA ASP A 183 -21.33 30.96 -8.00
C ASP A 183 -20.50 29.69 -8.25
N ASP A 184 -20.66 29.15 -9.46
CA ASP A 184 -20.03 27.89 -9.86
C ASP A 184 -18.50 27.97 -9.85
N ALA A 185 -17.95 29.16 -10.13
CA ALA A 185 -16.50 29.38 -10.11
C ALA A 185 -15.94 29.20 -8.69
N TYR A 186 -16.60 29.76 -7.68
CA TYR A 186 -16.19 29.56 -6.29
C TYR A 186 -16.43 28.12 -5.81
N VAL A 187 -17.57 27.52 -6.16
CA VAL A 187 -17.86 26.11 -5.80
C VAL A 187 -16.82 25.15 -6.41
N ALA A 188 -16.27 25.47 -7.58
CA ALA A 188 -15.24 24.67 -8.23
C ALA A 188 -13.92 24.55 -7.43
N TYR A 189 -13.64 25.43 -6.45
CA TYR A 189 -12.47 25.26 -5.57
C TYR A 189 -12.56 24.00 -4.71
N PHE A 190 -13.77 23.59 -4.33
CA PHE A 190 -14.02 22.44 -3.45
C PHE A 190 -13.98 21.10 -4.17
N GLN A 191 -13.93 21.09 -5.51
CA GLN A 191 -13.88 19.88 -6.31
C GLN A 191 -12.43 19.54 -6.70
N PRO A 192 -12.02 18.24 -6.71
CA PRO A 192 -10.71 17.83 -7.16
C PRO A 192 -10.44 18.32 -8.58
N GLN A 193 -9.54 19.30 -8.71
CA GLN A 193 -9.09 19.73 -10.03
C GLN A 193 -7.82 18.98 -10.39
N PRO A 194 -7.76 18.35 -11.58
CA PRO A 194 -6.57 17.65 -12.01
C PRO A 194 -5.52 18.67 -12.50
N PHE A 195 -4.88 19.35 -11.54
CA PHE A 195 -3.87 20.38 -11.80
C PHE A 195 -2.65 19.80 -12.53
N ALA A 196 -2.28 18.56 -12.16
CA ALA A 196 -1.27 17.81 -12.88
C ALA A 196 -1.74 17.52 -14.30
N ALA A 197 -3.00 17.12 -14.52
CA ALA A 197 -3.50 16.87 -15.87
C ALA A 197 -3.48 18.12 -16.75
N GLN A 198 -3.75 19.34 -16.23
CA GLN A 198 -3.68 20.55 -17.07
C GLN A 198 -2.24 20.97 -17.40
N LEU A 199 -1.30 20.88 -16.46
CA LEU A 199 0.12 21.12 -16.74
C LEU A 199 0.70 20.04 -17.64
N ILE A 200 0.28 18.79 -17.43
CA ILE A 200 0.53 17.66 -18.31
C ILE A 200 -0.18 17.89 -19.65
N ASP A 201 -1.35 18.49 -19.76
CA ASP A 201 -2.05 18.77 -21.03
C ASP A 201 -1.37 19.90 -21.81
N TYR A 202 -0.83 20.92 -21.13
CA TYR A 202 -0.01 21.96 -21.74
C TYR A 202 1.38 21.44 -22.12
N GLN A 203 2.01 20.61 -21.28
CA GLN A 203 3.25 19.89 -21.63
C GLN A 203 3.00 18.86 -22.73
N ILE A 204 1.87 18.17 -22.74
CA ILE A 204 1.40 17.25 -23.78
C ILE A 204 1.12 18.05 -25.04
N GLY A 205 0.59 19.27 -24.99
CA GLY A 205 0.42 20.11 -26.18
C GLY A 205 1.76 20.48 -26.83
N LEU A 206 2.75 20.84 -26.01
CA LEU A 206 4.13 21.12 -26.45
C LEU A 206 4.89 19.85 -26.87
N ASP A 207 4.65 18.73 -26.18
CA ASP A 207 5.20 17.43 -26.48
C ASP A 207 4.46 16.75 -27.64
N GLN A 208 3.21 17.07 -27.94
CA GLN A 208 2.48 16.62 -29.14
C GLN A 208 3.06 17.27 -30.38
N LEU A 209 3.39 18.56 -30.32
CA LEU A 209 4.14 19.24 -31.38
C LEU A 209 5.54 18.63 -31.59
N ARG A 210 6.20 18.16 -30.52
CA ARG A 210 7.49 17.45 -30.60
C ARG A 210 7.36 15.95 -30.95
N SER A 211 6.26 15.29 -30.61
CA SER A 211 6.05 13.83 -30.71
C SER A 211 5.31 13.39 -31.96
N VAL A 212 4.80 14.32 -32.80
CA VAL A 212 4.57 14.01 -34.22
C VAL A 212 5.86 13.51 -34.89
N GLN A 213 7.05 13.86 -34.37
CA GLN A 213 8.34 13.30 -34.82
C GLN A 213 8.81 12.03 -34.07
N ALA A 214 8.26 11.69 -32.89
CA ALA A 214 8.79 10.63 -32.02
C ALA A 214 7.72 9.63 -31.55
N ARG A 215 6.80 9.26 -32.44
CA ARG A 215 5.79 8.22 -32.16
C ARG A 215 6.45 6.87 -31.84
N ARG A 216 6.49 6.51 -30.55
CA ARG A 216 6.29 5.16 -29.95
C ARG A 216 7.05 5.05 -28.62
N ARG A 217 6.35 5.13 -27.49
CA ARG A 217 6.63 4.45 -26.19
C ARG A 217 5.98 5.23 -25.05
N TYR A 218 4.79 4.81 -24.62
CA TYR A 218 4.41 4.74 -23.21
C TYR A 218 3.12 3.91 -23.14
N ASP A 219 3.32 2.60 -23.26
CA ASP A 219 2.33 1.58 -22.88
C ASP A 219 3.07 0.45 -22.12
N SER A 220 4.07 0.83 -21.29
CA SER A 220 4.97 -0.17 -20.72
C SER A 220 4.31 -0.86 -19.55
N LYS A 221 4.02 -2.15 -19.72
CA LYS A 221 3.61 -3.08 -18.66
C LYS A 221 4.62 -3.22 -17.51
N LEU A 222 5.77 -2.55 -17.58
CA LEU A 222 6.80 -2.50 -16.56
C LEU A 222 6.69 -1.18 -15.79
N VAL A 223 6.47 -1.28 -14.47
CA VAL A 223 6.31 -0.15 -13.55
C VAL A 223 7.33 -0.31 -12.42
N GLY A 224 8.10 0.74 -12.15
CA GLY A 224 9.04 0.80 -11.04
C GLY A 224 9.87 2.08 -11.03
N VAL A 225 10.22 2.55 -9.83
CA VAL A 225 11.00 3.77 -9.57
C VAL A 225 12.26 3.50 -8.73
N SER A 226 12.40 2.29 -8.21
CA SER A 226 13.53 1.89 -7.36
C SER A 226 14.84 1.83 -8.16
N PRO A 227 15.99 2.16 -7.55
CA PRO A 227 17.29 2.14 -8.23
C PRO A 227 17.61 0.80 -8.91
N GLY A 228 17.41 -0.32 -8.22
CA GLY A 228 17.68 -1.65 -8.78
C GLY A 228 16.74 -2.03 -9.95
N PHE A 229 15.51 -1.52 -9.97
CA PHE A 229 14.62 -1.69 -11.12
C PHE A 229 15.10 -0.84 -12.31
N ARG A 230 15.49 0.42 -12.07
CA ARG A 230 15.99 1.31 -13.12
C ARG A 230 17.24 0.75 -13.78
N GLU A 231 18.18 0.24 -13.00
CA GLU A 231 19.40 -0.40 -13.52
C GLU A 231 19.07 -1.60 -14.42
N ALA A 232 18.21 -2.51 -13.95
CA ALA A 232 17.77 -3.66 -14.74
C ALA A 232 17.05 -3.23 -16.03
N PHE A 233 16.21 -2.19 -15.96
CA PHE A 233 15.47 -1.65 -17.10
C PHE A 233 16.37 -0.92 -18.11
N GLU A 234 17.41 -0.21 -17.66
CA GLU A 234 18.40 0.41 -18.52
C GLU A 234 19.19 -0.63 -19.31
N LEU A 235 19.63 -1.71 -18.65
CA LEU A 235 20.27 -2.84 -19.32
C LEU A 235 19.33 -3.49 -20.34
N LEU A 236 18.06 -3.73 -19.95
CA LEU A 236 17.04 -4.27 -20.85
C LEU A 236 16.83 -3.39 -22.08
N SER A 237 16.80 -2.06 -21.88
CA SER A 237 16.62 -1.08 -22.95
C SER A 237 17.79 -1.09 -23.93
N ARG A 238 19.03 -1.19 -23.44
CA ARG A 238 20.22 -1.34 -24.30
C ARG A 238 20.23 -2.65 -25.08
N ALA A 239 19.67 -3.71 -24.51
CA ALA A 239 19.53 -4.98 -25.21
C ALA A 239 18.41 -4.95 -26.27
N ALA A 240 17.44 -4.04 -26.19
CA ALA A 240 16.29 -4.04 -27.09
C ALA A 240 16.67 -3.90 -28.57
N ASP A 241 17.62 -3.00 -28.87
CA ASP A 241 18.00 -2.63 -30.25
C ASP A 241 18.79 -3.72 -31.00
N ASN A 242 19.29 -4.73 -30.30
CA ASN A 242 20.09 -5.80 -30.88
C ASN A 242 19.47 -7.18 -30.64
N ALA A 243 19.92 -8.17 -31.41
CA ALA A 243 19.46 -9.56 -31.30
C ALA A 243 20.28 -10.38 -30.28
N ILE A 244 20.93 -9.73 -29.30
CA ILE A 244 21.77 -10.44 -28.33
C ILE A 244 20.94 -11.40 -27.47
N THR A 245 21.55 -12.52 -27.10
CA THR A 245 20.98 -13.44 -26.11
C THR A 245 20.99 -12.78 -24.74
N VAL A 246 19.82 -12.69 -24.12
CA VAL A 246 19.64 -12.09 -22.79
C VAL A 246 19.33 -13.17 -21.77
N LEU A 247 20.00 -13.13 -20.62
CA LEU A 247 19.76 -14.01 -19.48
C LEU A 247 19.17 -13.22 -18.33
N LEU A 248 17.89 -13.45 -18.02
CA LEU A 248 17.18 -12.83 -16.91
C LEU A 248 17.37 -13.65 -15.63
N LEU A 249 18.04 -13.06 -14.66
CA LEU A 249 18.29 -13.66 -13.35
C LEU A 249 17.36 -13.04 -12.33
N GLY A 250 16.81 -13.83 -11.41
CA GLY A 250 16.01 -13.32 -10.31
C GLY A 250 15.04 -14.35 -9.75
N GLU A 251 14.49 -14.07 -8.59
CA GLU A 251 13.60 -14.99 -7.88
C GLU A 251 12.32 -15.33 -8.67
N THR A 252 11.61 -16.36 -8.22
CA THR A 252 10.30 -16.68 -8.77
C THR A 252 9.32 -15.54 -8.46
N GLY A 253 8.54 -15.11 -9.45
CA GLY A 253 7.50 -14.09 -9.27
C GLY A 253 7.96 -12.63 -9.42
N VAL A 254 9.23 -12.36 -9.76
CA VAL A 254 9.74 -10.98 -9.98
C VAL A 254 9.33 -10.32 -11.30
N GLY A 255 8.61 -11.05 -12.17
CA GLY A 255 8.12 -10.55 -13.46
C GLY A 255 9.03 -10.82 -14.68
N LYS A 256 9.87 -11.87 -14.67
CA LYS A 256 10.81 -12.21 -15.77
C LYS A 256 10.13 -12.30 -17.15
N GLU A 257 8.93 -12.88 -17.23
CA GLU A 257 8.18 -12.95 -18.50
C GLU A 257 7.80 -11.55 -19.02
N VAL A 258 7.43 -10.62 -18.14
CA VAL A 258 7.07 -9.25 -18.52
C VAL A 258 8.29 -8.51 -19.09
N PHE A 259 9.47 -8.73 -18.51
CA PHE A 259 10.74 -8.22 -19.05
C PHE A 259 11.04 -8.79 -20.43
N ALA A 260 10.91 -10.11 -20.62
CA ALA A 260 11.14 -10.77 -21.90
C ALA A 260 10.16 -10.29 -22.99
N ARG A 261 8.89 -10.12 -22.63
CA ARG A 261 7.85 -9.62 -23.53
C ARG A 261 8.10 -8.17 -23.93
N TRP A 262 8.45 -7.32 -22.96
CA TRP A 262 8.82 -5.94 -23.26
C TRP A 262 10.00 -5.88 -24.22
N LEU A 263 11.04 -6.69 -23.99
CA LEU A 263 12.22 -6.77 -24.85
C LEU A 263 11.87 -7.17 -26.29
N HIS A 264 10.93 -8.10 -26.46
CA HIS A 264 10.42 -8.49 -27.77
C HIS A 264 9.65 -7.36 -28.46
N GLU A 265 8.67 -6.77 -27.76
CA GLU A 265 7.79 -5.69 -28.26
C GLU A 265 8.59 -4.43 -28.65
N ASN A 266 9.78 -4.27 -28.08
CA ASN A 266 10.66 -3.11 -28.26
C ASN A 266 11.91 -3.39 -29.09
N GLY A 267 12.06 -4.60 -29.63
CA GLY A 267 13.21 -4.98 -30.43
C GLY A 267 12.91 -4.99 -31.94
N PRO A 268 13.93 -5.30 -32.77
CA PRO A 268 13.79 -5.34 -34.23
C PRO A 268 12.79 -6.43 -34.71
N ARG A 269 12.49 -7.41 -33.86
CA ARG A 269 11.60 -8.55 -34.14
C ARG A 269 10.20 -8.43 -33.53
N ALA A 270 9.78 -7.23 -33.13
CA ALA A 270 8.49 -6.98 -32.48
C ALA A 270 7.25 -7.39 -33.31
N LYS A 271 7.38 -7.52 -34.64
CA LYS A 271 6.30 -8.02 -35.52
C LYS A 271 6.28 -9.55 -35.63
N GLY A 272 7.35 -10.22 -35.22
CA GLY A 272 7.47 -11.68 -35.27
C GLY A 272 6.78 -12.37 -34.09
N PRO A 273 6.76 -13.71 -34.05
CA PRO A 273 6.16 -14.44 -32.95
C PRO A 273 6.96 -14.29 -31.64
N PHE A 274 6.25 -14.14 -30.52
CA PHE A 274 6.80 -14.33 -29.17
C PHE A 274 6.34 -15.67 -28.62
N ILE A 275 7.25 -16.63 -28.51
CA ILE A 275 6.96 -17.96 -27.98
C ILE A 275 7.59 -18.08 -26.59
N ALA A 276 6.75 -18.18 -25.56
CA ALA A 276 7.19 -18.46 -24.19
C ALA A 276 7.06 -19.94 -23.86
N VAL A 277 8.08 -20.49 -23.19
CA VAL A 277 8.14 -21.89 -22.76
C VAL A 277 8.66 -21.93 -21.33
N ASN A 278 7.90 -22.53 -20.42
CA ASN A 278 8.38 -22.84 -19.08
C ASN A 278 8.97 -24.25 -19.09
N CYS A 279 10.28 -24.37 -18.92
CA CYS A 279 10.99 -25.65 -18.98
C CYS A 279 10.60 -26.58 -17.82
N ALA A 280 10.29 -26.03 -16.64
CA ALA A 280 9.87 -26.80 -15.47
C ALA A 280 8.44 -27.37 -15.60
N ALA A 281 7.61 -26.81 -16.48
CA ALA A 281 6.24 -27.27 -16.69
C ALA A 281 6.12 -28.46 -17.68
N ILE A 282 7.20 -28.78 -18.41
CA ILE A 282 7.21 -29.85 -19.42
C ILE A 282 7.93 -31.06 -18.84
N PRO A 283 7.34 -32.27 -18.89
CA PRO A 283 8.03 -33.49 -18.48
C PRO A 283 9.36 -33.66 -19.20
N HIS A 284 10.41 -34.08 -18.48
CA HIS A 284 11.76 -34.19 -19.02
C HIS A 284 11.86 -35.06 -20.29
N GLU A 285 11.00 -36.08 -20.40
CA GLU A 285 10.93 -36.98 -21.55
C GLU A 285 10.38 -36.30 -22.82
N LEU A 286 9.57 -35.26 -22.66
CA LEU A 286 8.89 -34.55 -23.76
C LEU A 286 9.55 -33.23 -24.13
N ILE A 287 10.46 -32.71 -23.30
CA ILE A 287 11.02 -31.37 -23.48
C ILE A 287 11.80 -31.24 -24.78
N GLU A 288 12.52 -32.29 -25.21
CA GLU A 288 13.22 -32.25 -26.49
C GLU A 288 12.25 -32.21 -27.66
N ALA A 289 11.19 -33.02 -27.63
CA ALA A 289 10.17 -33.06 -28.68
C ALA A 289 9.39 -31.74 -28.75
N GLU A 290 9.09 -31.10 -27.62
CA GLU A 290 8.44 -29.80 -27.61
C GLU A 290 9.37 -28.70 -28.15
N LEU A 291 10.62 -28.62 -27.69
CA LEU A 291 11.55 -27.56 -28.08
C LEU A 291 12.01 -27.69 -29.54
N PHE A 292 12.47 -28.87 -29.94
CA PHE A 292 13.14 -29.11 -31.22
C PHE A 292 12.24 -29.74 -32.29
N GLY A 293 11.07 -30.25 -31.91
CA GLY A 293 10.14 -30.92 -32.82
C GLY A 293 10.46 -32.40 -32.99
N VAL A 294 9.54 -33.12 -33.62
CA VAL A 294 9.62 -34.57 -33.78
C VAL A 294 9.21 -34.99 -35.19
N GLU A 295 9.96 -35.92 -35.76
CA GLU A 295 9.59 -36.60 -37.00
C GLU A 295 8.67 -37.79 -36.77
N LYS A 296 7.92 -38.17 -37.81
CA LYS A 296 7.05 -39.34 -37.74
C LYS A 296 7.87 -40.59 -37.42
N GLY A 297 7.50 -41.31 -36.37
CA GLY A 297 8.16 -42.57 -35.97
C GLY A 297 9.39 -42.42 -35.08
N ALA A 298 9.71 -41.22 -34.59
CA ALA A 298 10.88 -41.00 -33.74
C ALA A 298 10.81 -41.68 -32.35
N TYR A 299 9.61 -41.95 -31.82
CA TYR A 299 9.39 -42.73 -30.60
C TYR A 299 7.99 -43.38 -30.59
N THR A 300 7.73 -44.29 -29.65
CA THR A 300 6.42 -44.93 -29.47
C THR A 300 5.33 -43.90 -29.15
N GLY A 301 4.50 -43.58 -30.14
CA GLY A 301 3.43 -42.56 -30.06
C GLY A 301 3.59 -41.37 -31.02
N ALA A 302 4.73 -41.25 -31.73
CA ALA A 302 4.96 -40.19 -32.72
C ALA A 302 4.26 -40.49 -34.07
N HIS A 303 2.92 -40.47 -34.07
CA HIS A 303 2.10 -40.77 -35.26
C HIS A 303 2.12 -39.67 -36.33
N LEU A 304 2.42 -38.42 -35.93
CA LEU A 304 2.47 -37.23 -36.77
C LEU A 304 3.74 -36.43 -36.49
N ALA A 305 4.33 -35.85 -37.53
CA ALA A 305 5.42 -34.89 -37.38
C ALA A 305 4.89 -33.58 -36.77
N ARG A 306 5.65 -32.97 -35.86
CA ARG A 306 5.27 -31.73 -35.17
C ARG A 306 6.45 -30.79 -35.06
N ALA A 307 6.26 -29.55 -35.53
CA ALA A 307 7.25 -28.50 -35.45
C ALA A 307 7.53 -28.08 -33.99
N GLY A 308 8.82 -27.92 -33.67
CA GLY A 308 9.28 -27.50 -32.35
C GLY A 308 9.02 -26.02 -32.04
N ARG A 309 9.28 -25.60 -30.80
CA ARG A 309 9.19 -24.19 -30.38
C ARG A 309 10.19 -23.30 -31.10
N PHE A 310 11.37 -23.81 -31.45
CA PHE A 310 12.36 -23.07 -32.25
C PHE A 310 11.82 -22.70 -33.63
N GLU A 311 11.28 -23.69 -34.36
CA GLU A 311 10.67 -23.46 -35.69
C GLU A 311 9.50 -22.47 -35.59
N ARG A 312 8.64 -22.63 -34.59
CA ARG A 312 7.47 -21.75 -34.36
C ARG A 312 7.86 -20.33 -33.96
N ALA A 313 9.05 -20.12 -33.42
CA ALA A 313 9.57 -18.81 -33.03
C ALA A 313 10.37 -18.12 -34.15
N HIS A 314 10.53 -18.77 -35.32
CA HIS A 314 11.31 -18.25 -36.44
C HIS A 314 10.89 -16.82 -36.83
N GLY A 315 11.88 -15.95 -37.03
CA GLY A 315 11.68 -14.51 -37.28
C GLY A 315 11.29 -13.69 -36.04
N GLY A 316 11.20 -14.33 -34.87
CA GLY A 316 10.68 -13.76 -33.63
C GLY A 316 11.61 -13.94 -32.43
N THR A 317 11.01 -14.23 -31.27
CA THR A 317 11.71 -14.39 -29.99
C THR A 317 11.21 -15.63 -29.26
N LEU A 318 12.14 -16.45 -28.79
CA LEU A 318 11.87 -17.61 -27.93
C LEU A 318 12.32 -17.28 -26.50
N PHE A 319 11.35 -17.25 -25.60
CA PHE A 319 11.56 -17.07 -24.17
C PHE A 319 11.56 -18.43 -23.46
N LEU A 320 12.67 -18.76 -22.81
CA LEU A 320 12.88 -20.00 -22.06
C LEU A 320 12.91 -19.68 -20.57
N ASP A 321 11.78 -19.88 -19.88
CA ASP A 321 11.68 -19.72 -18.43
C ASP A 321 12.14 -20.98 -17.70
N GLU A 322 12.73 -20.77 -16.52
CA GLU A 322 13.38 -21.80 -15.70
C GLU A 322 14.36 -22.70 -16.47
N ILE A 323 15.28 -22.06 -17.23
CA ILE A 323 16.30 -22.75 -18.04
C ILE A 323 17.19 -23.70 -17.21
N GLY A 324 17.33 -23.44 -15.91
CA GLY A 324 18.10 -24.26 -14.97
C GLY A 324 17.54 -25.68 -14.78
N ASP A 325 16.26 -25.92 -15.09
CA ASP A 325 15.60 -27.22 -14.97
C ASP A 325 15.68 -28.08 -16.25
N LEU A 326 16.39 -27.62 -17.29
CA LEU A 326 16.56 -28.42 -18.51
C LEU A 326 17.39 -29.69 -18.24
N PRO A 327 16.96 -30.87 -18.73
CA PRO A 327 17.79 -32.07 -18.72
C PRO A 327 19.08 -31.90 -19.54
N LEU A 328 20.16 -32.58 -19.12
CA LEU A 328 21.48 -32.47 -19.77
C LEU A 328 21.45 -32.79 -21.28
N ALA A 329 20.62 -33.73 -21.73
CA ALA A 329 20.48 -34.07 -23.14
C ALA A 329 19.89 -32.90 -23.95
N ALA A 330 18.84 -32.25 -23.43
CA ALA A 330 18.25 -31.06 -24.03
C ALA A 330 19.22 -29.86 -24.00
N GLN A 331 20.05 -29.73 -22.95
CA GLN A 331 21.10 -28.69 -22.88
C GLN A 331 22.13 -28.83 -24.01
N VAL A 332 22.52 -30.05 -24.38
CA VAL A 332 23.46 -30.30 -25.50
C VAL A 332 22.85 -29.86 -26.83
N LYS A 333 21.58 -30.21 -27.08
CA LYS A 333 20.88 -29.79 -28.31
C LYS A 333 20.67 -28.28 -28.36
N LEU A 334 20.32 -27.67 -27.23
CA LEU A 334 20.19 -26.22 -27.12
C LEU A 334 21.50 -25.51 -27.43
N LEU A 335 22.63 -26.00 -26.88
CA LEU A 335 23.94 -25.43 -27.18
C LEU A 335 24.26 -25.51 -28.68
N ARG A 336 24.01 -26.67 -29.31
CA ARG A 336 24.21 -26.83 -30.76
C ARG A 336 23.36 -25.83 -31.54
N ALA A 337 22.07 -25.72 -31.22
CA ALA A 337 21.17 -24.76 -31.85
C ALA A 337 21.68 -23.32 -31.72
N LEU A 338 22.14 -22.92 -30.53
CA LEU A 338 22.69 -21.58 -30.29
C LEU A 338 24.00 -21.32 -31.05
N GLN A 339 24.80 -22.34 -31.34
CA GLN A 339 26.08 -22.23 -32.03
C GLN A 339 25.94 -22.25 -33.56
N THR A 340 25.14 -23.16 -34.10
CA THR A 340 25.01 -23.37 -35.55
C THR A 340 23.89 -22.54 -36.17
N GLY A 341 22.89 -22.12 -35.38
CA GLY A 341 21.67 -21.52 -35.93
C GLY A 341 20.77 -22.54 -36.63
N GLU A 342 20.94 -23.83 -36.34
CA GLU A 342 20.17 -24.92 -36.94
C GLU A 342 19.58 -25.82 -35.86
N VAL A 343 18.39 -26.38 -36.12
CA VAL A 343 17.72 -27.34 -35.24
C VAL A 343 17.45 -28.64 -35.99
N GLU A 344 17.71 -29.75 -35.32
CA GLU A 344 17.43 -31.10 -35.79
C GLU A 344 16.24 -31.65 -34.98
N ARG A 345 15.17 -32.06 -35.69
CA ARG A 345 14.03 -32.71 -35.05
C ARG A 345 14.43 -34.07 -34.51
N LEU A 346 13.75 -34.56 -33.49
CA LEU A 346 13.99 -35.93 -33.02
C LEU A 346 13.68 -36.93 -34.13
N GLY A 347 14.66 -37.76 -34.46
CA GLY A 347 14.57 -38.77 -35.52
C GLY A 347 14.75 -38.23 -36.95
N ALA A 348 15.05 -36.95 -37.13
CA ALA A 348 15.41 -36.40 -38.45
C ALA A 348 16.91 -36.59 -38.72
N GLU A 349 17.28 -36.77 -39.99
CA GLU A 349 18.68 -36.74 -40.43
C GLU A 349 19.11 -35.34 -40.91
N ASN A 350 18.13 -34.46 -41.22
CA ASN A 350 18.38 -33.14 -41.77
C ASN A 350 18.19 -32.04 -40.72
N SER A 351 19.13 -31.10 -40.66
CA SER A 351 19.00 -29.88 -39.86
C SER A 351 18.19 -28.81 -40.61
N THR A 352 17.46 -27.99 -39.87
CA THR A 352 16.69 -26.86 -40.40
C THR A 352 17.25 -25.55 -39.82
N PRO A 353 17.64 -24.57 -40.66
CA PRO A 353 18.12 -23.28 -40.16
C PRO A 353 16.99 -22.51 -39.48
N PHE A 354 17.30 -21.81 -38.39
CA PHE A 354 16.38 -20.94 -37.69
C PHE A 354 16.99 -19.57 -37.45
N ASP A 355 16.14 -18.55 -37.42
CA ASP A 355 16.52 -17.21 -37.01
C ASP A 355 15.62 -16.76 -35.85
N VAL A 356 16.11 -16.91 -34.62
CA VAL A 356 15.33 -16.64 -33.41
C VAL A 356 16.18 -15.90 -32.38
N ARG A 357 15.63 -14.82 -31.82
CA ARG A 357 16.21 -14.18 -30.64
C ARG A 357 15.92 -15.01 -29.40
N ILE A 358 16.95 -15.29 -28.61
CA ILE A 358 16.83 -16.11 -27.39
C ILE A 358 16.83 -15.22 -26.16
N VAL A 359 15.82 -15.43 -25.30
CA VAL A 359 15.76 -14.83 -23.96
C VAL A 359 15.60 -15.97 -22.97
N ALA A 360 16.56 -16.18 -22.09
CA ALA A 360 16.50 -17.21 -21.06
C ALA A 360 16.22 -16.58 -19.70
N ALA A 361 15.56 -17.31 -18.82
CA ALA A 361 15.29 -16.89 -17.44
C ALA A 361 15.50 -18.04 -16.47
N THR A 362 15.95 -17.73 -15.25
CA THR A 362 15.99 -18.72 -14.16
C THR A 362 16.02 -18.06 -12.78
N ASN A 363 15.47 -18.76 -11.79
CA ASN A 363 15.67 -18.47 -10.36
C ASN A 363 16.86 -19.25 -9.74
N VAL A 364 17.40 -20.26 -10.42
CA VAL A 364 18.46 -21.13 -9.92
C VAL A 364 19.81 -20.43 -10.06
N ASN A 365 20.67 -20.60 -9.06
CA ASN A 365 22.07 -20.23 -9.19
C ASN A 365 22.78 -21.19 -10.15
N LEU A 366 22.94 -20.77 -11.41
CA LEU A 366 23.55 -21.60 -12.46
C LEU A 366 25.01 -22.00 -12.15
N GLN A 367 25.76 -21.19 -11.41
CA GLN A 367 27.13 -21.53 -10.98
C GLN A 367 27.13 -22.73 -10.04
N GLN A 368 26.20 -22.77 -9.08
CA GLN A 368 26.03 -23.93 -8.19
C GLN A 368 25.50 -25.15 -8.96
N ALA A 369 24.58 -24.95 -9.90
CA ALA A 369 24.07 -26.04 -10.74
C ALA A 369 25.18 -26.67 -11.60
N MET A 370 26.14 -25.87 -12.09
CA MET A 370 27.33 -26.35 -12.79
C MET A 370 28.24 -27.18 -11.88
N GLN A 371 28.52 -26.70 -10.67
CA GLN A 371 29.34 -27.43 -9.69
C GLN A 371 28.70 -28.78 -9.31
N ALA A 372 27.36 -28.83 -9.27
CA ALA A 372 26.61 -30.05 -9.01
C ALA A 372 26.40 -30.96 -10.23
N GLY A 373 27.00 -30.64 -11.40
CA GLY A 373 26.86 -31.43 -12.63
C GLY A 373 25.47 -31.42 -13.26
N ARG A 374 24.58 -30.52 -12.83
CA ARG A 374 23.19 -30.38 -13.33
C ARG A 374 23.07 -29.42 -14.50
N PHE A 375 24.05 -28.53 -14.69
CA PHE A 375 24.07 -27.58 -15.78
C PHE A 375 25.45 -27.55 -16.46
N ARG A 376 25.48 -27.50 -17.79
CA ARG A 376 26.75 -27.51 -18.52
C ARG A 376 27.40 -26.12 -18.57
N ALA A 377 28.71 -26.08 -18.36
CA ALA A 377 29.49 -24.85 -18.38
C ALA A 377 29.50 -24.16 -19.75
N ASP A 378 29.59 -24.93 -20.83
CA ASP A 378 29.61 -24.43 -22.22
C ASP A 378 28.30 -23.71 -22.60
N LEU A 379 27.15 -24.28 -22.22
CA LEU A 379 25.85 -23.64 -22.37
C LEU A 379 25.72 -22.37 -21.53
N PHE A 380 26.21 -22.40 -20.29
CA PHE A 380 26.19 -21.22 -19.42
C PHE A 380 26.91 -20.04 -20.08
N TYR A 381 28.13 -20.22 -20.59
CA TYR A 381 28.87 -19.13 -21.22
C TYR A 381 28.19 -18.58 -22.48
N ARG A 382 27.44 -19.41 -23.23
CA ARG A 382 26.68 -18.95 -24.39
C ARG A 382 25.45 -18.14 -23.98
N LEU A 383 24.73 -18.56 -22.93
CA LEU A 383 23.54 -17.86 -22.43
C LEU A 383 23.89 -16.59 -21.65
N ASN A 384 25.00 -16.60 -20.90
CA ASN A 384 25.46 -15.50 -20.06
C ASN A 384 26.15 -14.37 -20.85
N THR A 385 25.72 -14.14 -22.10
CA THR A 385 26.26 -13.08 -22.95
C THR A 385 25.81 -11.70 -22.46
N PHE A 386 24.56 -11.58 -22.02
CA PHE A 386 24.00 -10.34 -21.47
C PHE A 386 23.10 -10.64 -20.26
N PRO A 387 23.68 -10.80 -19.06
CA PRO A 387 22.91 -11.05 -17.84
C PRO A 387 22.22 -9.77 -17.35
N ILE A 388 20.96 -9.91 -16.96
CA ILE A 388 20.17 -8.85 -16.31
C ILE A 388 19.60 -9.43 -15.03
N THR A 389 20.04 -8.91 -13.89
CA THR A 389 19.54 -9.31 -12.58
C THR A 389 18.35 -8.45 -12.20
N ILE A 390 17.21 -9.08 -11.95
CA ILE A 390 15.97 -8.44 -11.54
C ILE A 390 15.84 -8.61 -10.02
N PRO A 391 15.91 -7.52 -9.23
CA PRO A 391 15.92 -7.61 -7.77
C PRO A 391 14.57 -8.12 -7.23
N PRO A 392 14.52 -8.85 -6.11
CA PRO A 392 13.26 -9.22 -5.47
C PRO A 392 12.50 -7.98 -4.93
N LEU A 393 11.19 -8.09 -4.74
CA LEU A 393 10.30 -6.98 -4.38
C LEU A 393 10.70 -6.31 -3.05
N ARG A 394 11.23 -7.09 -2.10
CA ARG A 394 11.76 -6.59 -0.82
C ARG A 394 12.95 -5.64 -0.94
N GLU A 395 13.69 -5.69 -2.05
CA GLU A 395 14.81 -4.79 -2.34
C GLU A 395 14.38 -3.55 -3.15
N ARG A 396 13.10 -3.50 -3.56
CA ARG A 396 12.49 -2.42 -4.34
C ARG A 396 11.11 -2.05 -3.80
N THR A 397 11.03 -1.84 -2.49
CA THR A 397 9.78 -1.49 -1.79
C THR A 397 9.17 -0.18 -2.28
N ALA A 398 9.96 0.74 -2.84
CA ALA A 398 9.45 1.97 -3.46
C ALA A 398 8.61 1.72 -4.72
N ASP A 399 8.68 0.53 -5.33
CA ASP A 399 7.83 0.15 -6.48
C ASP A 399 6.43 -0.29 -6.03
N ILE A 400 6.26 -0.69 -4.76
CA ILE A 400 5.02 -1.30 -4.25
C ILE A 400 3.80 -0.38 -4.42
N PRO A 401 3.82 0.92 -4.07
CA PRO A 401 2.63 1.77 -4.21
C PRO A 401 2.10 1.83 -5.64
N ALA A 402 2.99 2.03 -6.62
CA ALA A 402 2.61 2.10 -8.02
C ALA A 402 2.09 0.75 -8.57
N LEU A 403 2.64 -0.38 -8.08
CA LEU A 403 2.14 -1.71 -8.41
C LEU A 403 0.74 -1.94 -7.81
N VAL A 404 0.52 -1.52 -6.57
CA VAL A 404 -0.76 -1.62 -5.86
C VAL A 404 -1.84 -0.83 -6.61
N ASP A 405 -1.58 0.44 -6.94
CA ASP A 405 -2.54 1.29 -7.64
C ASP A 405 -2.99 0.66 -8.95
N ARG A 406 -2.03 0.11 -9.71
CA ARG A 406 -2.30 -0.58 -10.97
C ARG A 406 -3.14 -1.85 -10.79
N PHE A 407 -2.86 -2.66 -9.77
CA PHE A 407 -3.66 -3.85 -9.50
C PHE A 407 -5.07 -3.48 -9.05
N VAL A 408 -5.21 -2.46 -8.20
CA VAL A 408 -6.52 -1.96 -7.76
C VAL A 408 -7.35 -1.47 -8.95
N GLU A 409 -6.74 -0.70 -9.86
CA GLU A 409 -7.39 -0.24 -11.09
C GLU A 409 -7.81 -1.42 -11.98
N ARG A 410 -6.87 -2.30 -12.33
CA ARG A 410 -7.13 -3.47 -13.20
C ARG A 410 -8.23 -4.37 -12.67
N TYR A 411 -8.19 -4.71 -11.38
CA TYR A 411 -9.18 -5.61 -10.78
C TYR A 411 -10.48 -4.89 -10.45
N GLY A 412 -10.45 -3.59 -10.18
CA GLY A 412 -11.64 -2.75 -10.07
C GLY A 412 -12.44 -2.75 -11.37
N GLU A 413 -11.78 -2.57 -12.51
CA GLU A 413 -12.40 -2.68 -13.83
C GLU A 413 -12.94 -4.08 -14.11
N LEU A 414 -12.12 -5.11 -13.86
CA LEU A 414 -12.50 -6.52 -14.11
C LEU A 414 -13.74 -6.93 -13.32
N TYR A 415 -13.81 -6.54 -12.03
CA TYR A 415 -14.92 -6.86 -11.14
C TYR A 415 -16.04 -5.80 -11.15
N ARG A 416 -15.95 -4.77 -12.00
CA ARG A 416 -16.89 -3.65 -12.11
C ARG A 416 -17.19 -2.99 -10.76
N LYS A 417 -16.14 -2.78 -9.97
CA LYS A 417 -16.21 -2.26 -8.60
C LYS A 417 -15.32 -1.04 -8.47
N LYS A 418 -15.83 0.01 -7.82
CA LYS A 418 -15.04 1.23 -7.62
C LYS A 418 -14.39 1.18 -6.25
N VAL A 419 -13.11 0.87 -6.20
CA VAL A 419 -12.32 0.88 -4.95
C VAL A 419 -11.50 2.18 -4.90
N LEU A 420 -11.49 2.85 -3.75
CA LEU A 420 -10.84 4.17 -3.59
C LEU A 420 -9.33 4.09 -3.30
N GLY A 421 -8.80 2.88 -3.12
CA GLY A 421 -7.40 2.61 -2.78
C GLY A 421 -7.28 1.85 -1.47
N LEU A 422 -6.08 1.85 -0.88
CA LEU A 422 -5.79 1.23 0.41
C LEU A 422 -5.89 2.26 1.54
N THR A 423 -6.34 1.81 2.72
CA THR A 423 -6.14 2.56 3.96
C THR A 423 -4.65 2.62 4.34
N ASP A 424 -4.24 3.61 5.13
CA ASP A 424 -2.84 3.72 5.60
C ASP A 424 -2.38 2.48 6.36
N LYS A 425 -3.28 1.86 7.15
CA LYS A 425 -2.99 0.62 7.88
C LYS A 425 -2.75 -0.55 6.93
N ALA A 426 -3.54 -0.65 5.87
CA ALA A 426 -3.36 -1.64 4.81
C ALA A 426 -2.06 -1.40 4.05
N MET A 427 -1.78 -0.15 3.65
CA MET A 427 -0.55 0.21 2.94
C MET A 427 0.71 -0.09 3.78
N ARG A 428 0.70 0.23 5.08
CA ARG A 428 1.81 -0.15 5.98
C ARG A 428 1.99 -1.67 6.08
N ALA A 429 0.90 -2.43 6.12
CA ALA A 429 0.99 -3.89 6.14
C ALA A 429 1.61 -4.43 4.83
N VAL A 430 1.22 -3.87 3.68
CA VAL A 430 1.78 -4.23 2.37
C VAL A 430 3.27 -3.87 2.28
N LEU A 431 3.67 -2.66 2.72
CA LEU A 431 5.07 -2.23 2.70
C LEU A 431 5.96 -3.02 3.68
N GLY A 432 5.40 -3.46 4.81
CA GLY A 432 6.12 -4.23 5.83
C GLY A 432 6.21 -5.72 5.55
N HIS A 433 5.54 -6.22 4.52
CA HIS A 433 5.56 -7.64 4.17
C HIS A 433 6.82 -8.01 3.35
N PRO A 434 7.47 -9.16 3.61
CA PRO A 434 8.70 -9.55 2.91
C PRO A 434 8.49 -10.01 1.47
N TRP A 435 7.25 -10.32 1.07
CA TRP A 435 6.88 -10.75 -0.30
C TRP A 435 7.73 -11.89 -0.87
N PRO A 436 7.75 -13.08 -0.23
CA PRO A 436 8.49 -14.25 -0.74
C PRO A 436 8.05 -14.69 -2.15
N GLY A 437 6.79 -14.46 -2.53
CA GLY A 437 6.31 -14.71 -3.88
C GLY A 437 6.36 -13.48 -4.82
N ASN A 438 7.06 -12.41 -4.40
CA ASN A 438 7.31 -11.20 -5.16
C ASN A 438 6.02 -10.58 -5.75
N ILE A 439 6.06 -10.10 -6.99
CA ILE A 439 4.95 -9.39 -7.64
C ILE A 439 3.74 -10.33 -7.83
N ARG A 440 3.98 -11.62 -8.06
CA ARG A 440 2.89 -12.61 -8.22
C ARG A 440 2.07 -12.77 -6.94
N GLU A 441 2.72 -12.79 -5.79
CA GLU A 441 2.03 -12.82 -4.50
C GLU A 441 1.28 -11.52 -4.24
N LEU A 442 1.92 -10.37 -4.50
CA LEU A 442 1.28 -9.06 -4.37
C LEU A 442 0.02 -8.95 -5.24
N GLU A 443 0.10 -9.36 -6.51
CA GLU A 443 -1.03 -9.40 -7.44
C GLU A 443 -2.20 -10.23 -6.89
N ASN A 444 -1.93 -11.45 -6.42
CA ASN A 444 -2.94 -12.34 -5.83
C ASN A 444 -3.58 -11.76 -4.56
N VAL A 445 -2.78 -11.11 -3.70
CA VAL A 445 -3.29 -10.47 -2.48
C VAL A 445 -4.17 -9.28 -2.84
N MET A 446 -3.74 -8.43 -3.78
CA MET A 446 -4.51 -7.27 -4.23
C MET A 446 -5.81 -7.66 -4.94
N GLU A 447 -5.79 -8.67 -5.82
CA GLU A 447 -6.98 -9.17 -6.50
C GLU A 447 -8.07 -9.57 -5.50
N ARG A 448 -7.71 -10.40 -4.52
CA ARG A 448 -8.62 -10.83 -3.46
C ARG A 448 -9.07 -9.67 -2.56
N ALA A 449 -8.17 -8.72 -2.27
CA ALA A 449 -8.51 -7.57 -1.46
C ALA A 449 -9.53 -6.66 -2.17
N VAL A 450 -9.41 -6.44 -3.48
CA VAL A 450 -10.40 -5.74 -4.31
C VAL A 450 -11.73 -6.49 -4.30
N LEU A 451 -11.71 -7.83 -4.39
CA LEU A 451 -12.93 -8.65 -4.31
C LEU A 451 -13.64 -8.50 -2.97
N LEU A 452 -12.91 -8.47 -1.85
CA LEU A 452 -13.45 -8.41 -0.49
C LEU A 452 -13.89 -7.02 -0.01
N ALA A 453 -13.28 -5.94 -0.52
CA ALA A 453 -13.59 -4.58 -0.08
C ALA A 453 -15.07 -4.19 -0.31
N PRO A 454 -15.65 -3.18 0.34
CA PRO A 454 -16.95 -2.66 -0.06
C PRO A 454 -16.89 -1.88 -1.39
N ASP A 455 -17.96 -1.87 -2.19
CA ASP A 455 -18.04 -0.99 -3.36
C ASP A 455 -18.04 0.48 -2.92
N LYS A 456 -17.29 1.32 -3.62
CA LYS A 456 -17.00 2.73 -3.29
C LYS A 456 -16.32 2.93 -1.93
N GLY A 457 -15.61 1.92 -1.42
CA GLY A 457 -14.83 2.02 -0.17
C GLY A 457 -13.34 1.75 -0.35
N PHE A 458 -12.63 1.65 0.78
CA PHE A 458 -11.19 1.39 0.83
C PHE A 458 -10.86 -0.07 1.14
N ILE A 459 -9.68 -0.51 0.70
CA ILE A 459 -9.08 -1.77 1.14
C ILE A 459 -8.48 -1.59 2.55
N GLU A 460 -9.08 -2.26 3.51
CA GLU A 460 -8.62 -2.32 4.90
C GLU A 460 -7.63 -3.47 5.13
N ALA A 461 -6.88 -3.41 6.23
CA ALA A 461 -5.92 -4.46 6.59
C ALA A 461 -6.56 -5.83 6.80
N SER A 462 -7.83 -5.88 7.21
CA SER A 462 -8.63 -7.10 7.35
C SER A 462 -8.87 -7.81 6.00
N HIS A 463 -8.85 -7.07 4.89
CA HIS A 463 -9.03 -7.63 3.55
C HIS A 463 -7.72 -8.23 2.99
N LEU A 464 -6.57 -7.94 3.60
CA LEU A 464 -5.25 -8.42 3.17
C LEU A 464 -4.92 -9.79 3.78
N SER A 465 -5.56 -10.84 3.26
CA SER A 465 -5.34 -12.22 3.72
C SER A 465 -3.86 -12.63 3.59
N GLY A 466 -3.26 -13.08 4.70
CA GLY A 466 -1.86 -13.53 4.76
C GLY A 466 -0.83 -12.41 4.98
N VAL A 467 -1.24 -11.14 4.94
CA VAL A 467 -0.40 -10.00 5.24
C VAL A 467 -0.80 -9.46 6.61
N ALA A 468 -0.09 -9.90 7.65
CA ALA A 468 -0.35 -9.42 8.99
C ALA A 468 0.13 -7.95 9.11
N PRO A 469 -0.69 -7.04 9.67
CA PRO A 469 -0.16 -5.77 10.11
C PRO A 469 0.95 -6.03 11.13
N PRO A 470 2.04 -5.24 11.16
CA PRO A 470 3.09 -5.43 12.14
C PRO A 470 2.49 -5.49 13.54
N ALA A 471 2.74 -6.59 14.25
CA ALA A 471 2.24 -6.85 15.60
C ALA A 471 3.01 -5.98 16.61
N GLN A 472 2.84 -4.67 16.53
CA GLN A 472 3.39 -3.73 17.49
C GLN A 472 2.34 -2.69 17.83
N GLY A 473 1.45 -3.06 18.74
CA GLY A 473 0.50 -2.16 19.38
C GLY A 473 0.09 -2.75 20.71
N GLY A 474 0.58 -2.20 21.82
CA GLY A 474 0.07 -2.53 23.16
C GLY A 474 -1.39 -2.11 23.26
N GLN A 475 -2.21 -2.93 23.93
CA GLN A 475 -3.58 -2.57 24.26
C GLN A 475 -3.59 -1.79 25.58
N LEU A 476 -4.39 -0.74 25.67
CA LEU A 476 -4.59 -0.02 26.93
C LEU A 476 -5.66 -0.73 27.74
N ASP A 477 -5.40 -1.01 29.01
CA ASP A 477 -6.44 -1.46 29.91
C ASP A 477 -7.38 -0.30 30.31
N GLY A 478 -8.50 -0.63 30.98
CA GLY A 478 -9.47 0.36 31.47
C GLY A 478 -8.93 1.34 32.52
N ARG A 479 -7.64 1.27 32.86
CA ARG A 479 -6.94 2.20 33.77
C ARG A 479 -5.87 3.03 33.04
N GLY A 480 -5.76 2.89 31.71
CA GLY A 480 -4.80 3.64 30.91
C GLY A 480 -3.37 3.11 31.02
N ALA A 481 -3.17 1.90 31.55
CA ALA A 481 -1.87 1.22 31.49
C ALA A 481 -1.72 0.48 30.16
N VAL A 482 -0.55 0.61 29.52
CA VAL A 482 -0.23 -0.18 28.32
C VAL A 482 -0.03 -1.63 28.72
N THR A 483 -1.08 -2.43 28.61
CA THR A 483 -0.96 -3.88 28.58
C THR A 483 -0.46 -4.28 27.20
N ARG A 484 0.84 -4.53 27.09
CA ARG A 484 1.36 -5.34 25.99
C ARG A 484 0.59 -6.66 26.04
N GLY A 485 -0.12 -7.02 24.96
CA GLY A 485 -0.84 -8.29 24.89
C GLY A 485 0.06 -9.39 25.42
N ALA A 486 -0.44 -10.18 26.37
CA ALA A 486 0.36 -11.07 27.19
C ALA A 486 1.35 -11.85 26.32
N PRO A 487 2.67 -11.65 26.51
CA PRO A 487 3.64 -12.48 25.82
C PRO A 487 3.70 -13.82 26.55
N SER A 488 3.77 -14.90 25.77
CA SER A 488 4.33 -16.18 26.22
C SER A 488 5.62 -15.95 27.04
N ASP A 489 6.38 -14.91 26.71
CA ASP A 489 7.65 -14.52 27.33
C ASP A 489 7.57 -14.08 28.81
N ALA A 490 6.41 -13.69 29.35
CA ALA A 490 6.33 -13.26 30.76
C ALA A 490 6.43 -14.46 31.72
N ILE A 491 5.82 -15.60 31.34
CA ILE A 491 5.97 -16.84 32.08
C ILE A 491 7.39 -17.37 31.87
N ASP A 492 7.93 -17.32 30.65
CA ASP A 492 9.30 -17.77 30.38
C ASP A 492 10.34 -16.93 31.13
N GLY A 493 10.13 -15.62 31.29
CA GLY A 493 10.97 -14.74 32.10
C GLY A 493 10.91 -15.07 33.60
N ILE A 494 9.73 -15.35 34.15
CA ILE A 494 9.57 -15.80 35.54
C ILE A 494 10.19 -17.18 35.74
N CYS A 495 10.01 -18.10 34.79
CA CYS A 495 10.63 -19.42 34.81
C CYS A 495 12.16 -19.31 34.81
N THR A 496 12.72 -18.43 33.97
CA THR A 496 14.16 -18.19 33.91
C THR A 496 14.66 -17.62 35.25
N GLU A 497 13.95 -16.65 35.84
CA GLU A 497 14.34 -16.07 37.13
C GLU A 497 14.25 -17.06 38.30
N VAL A 498 13.26 -17.94 38.29
CA VAL A 498 13.11 -19.03 39.28
C VAL A 498 14.26 -20.04 39.16
N LEU A 499 14.64 -20.39 37.93
CA LEU A 499 15.75 -21.31 37.64
C LEU A 499 17.10 -20.68 37.99
N ASP A 500 17.35 -19.41 37.64
CA ASP A 500 18.59 -18.69 37.95
C ASP A 500 18.81 -18.51 39.46
N ARG A 501 17.72 -18.39 40.22
CA ARG A 501 17.74 -18.29 41.69
C ARG A 501 17.75 -19.67 42.40
N ASN A 502 17.77 -20.78 41.65
CA ASN A 502 17.72 -22.15 42.17
C ASN A 502 16.57 -22.39 43.17
N VAL A 503 15.39 -21.81 42.92
CA VAL A 503 14.22 -22.02 43.78
C VAL A 503 13.57 -23.35 43.42
N ASP A 504 13.47 -24.26 44.39
CA ASP A 504 12.81 -25.55 44.21
C ASP A 504 11.30 -25.39 43.94
N LEU A 505 10.75 -26.28 43.11
CA LEU A 505 9.35 -26.21 42.69
C LEU A 505 8.39 -26.34 43.88
N ALA A 506 8.72 -27.19 44.87
CA ALA A 506 7.88 -27.35 46.05
C ALA A 506 7.88 -26.08 46.91
N GLN A 507 9.04 -25.41 47.06
CA GLN A 507 9.13 -24.14 47.78
C GLN A 507 8.35 -23.02 47.07
N LEU A 508 8.46 -22.94 45.74
CA LEU A 508 7.71 -21.97 44.96
C LEU A 508 6.21 -22.19 45.10
N GLU A 509 5.75 -23.44 44.98
CA GLU A 509 4.35 -23.81 45.15
C GLU A 509 3.86 -23.45 46.56
N GLN A 510 4.56 -23.86 47.61
CA GLN A 510 4.21 -23.55 49.00
C GLN A 510 4.10 -22.03 49.23
N ARG A 511 5.05 -21.26 48.71
CA ARG A 511 5.08 -19.81 48.87
C ARG A 511 3.93 -19.13 48.12
N LEU A 512 3.58 -19.62 46.93
CA LEU A 512 2.44 -19.15 46.16
C LEU A 512 1.12 -19.44 46.87
N LEU A 513 0.95 -20.65 47.43
CA LEU A 513 -0.23 -21.04 48.20
C LEU A 513 -0.41 -20.15 49.44
N GLN A 514 0.66 -19.94 50.22
CA GLN A 514 0.63 -19.07 51.40
C GLN A 514 0.34 -17.62 51.06
N THR A 515 0.97 -17.08 50.01
CA THR A 515 0.79 -15.69 49.58
C THR A 515 -0.64 -15.46 49.08
N ALA A 516 -1.21 -16.41 48.35
CA ALA A 516 -2.60 -16.35 47.90
C ALA A 516 -3.58 -16.38 49.08
N LEU A 517 -3.32 -17.23 50.10
CA LEU A 517 -4.14 -17.30 51.31
C LEU A 517 -4.06 -16.00 52.13
N GLN A 518 -2.86 -15.43 52.27
CA GLN A 518 -2.65 -14.16 52.98
C GLN A 518 -3.35 -13.00 52.27
N ARG A 519 -3.23 -12.90 50.94
CA ARG A 519 -3.91 -11.86 50.14
C ARG A 519 -5.43 -12.02 50.16
N ALA A 520 -5.93 -13.24 50.31
CA ALA A 520 -7.36 -13.52 50.45
C ALA A 520 -7.86 -13.42 51.90
N GLY A 521 -7.02 -12.99 52.86
CA GLY A 521 -7.40 -12.87 54.27
C GLY A 521 -7.86 -14.19 54.90
N GLY A 522 -7.32 -15.33 54.47
CA GLY A 522 -7.72 -16.66 54.94
C GLY A 522 -8.90 -17.29 54.18
N ASN A 523 -9.53 -16.57 53.24
CA ASN A 523 -10.65 -17.12 52.47
C ASN A 523 -10.17 -18.10 51.38
N LEU A 524 -10.36 -19.40 51.63
CA LEU A 524 -9.99 -20.49 50.71
C LEU A 524 -10.63 -20.37 49.32
N SER A 525 -11.89 -19.93 49.21
CA SER A 525 -12.56 -19.80 47.91
C SER A 525 -11.97 -18.65 47.07
N GLN A 526 -11.61 -17.55 47.74
CA GLN A 526 -10.99 -16.40 47.09
C GLN A 526 -9.52 -16.68 46.74
N ALA A 527 -8.77 -17.35 47.63
CA ALA A 527 -7.40 -17.80 47.37
C ALA A 527 -7.33 -18.77 46.18
N ALA A 528 -8.28 -19.70 46.08
CA ALA A 528 -8.36 -20.64 44.96
C ALA A 528 -8.58 -19.92 43.62
N ARG A 529 -9.44 -18.88 43.62
CA ARG A 529 -9.65 -18.01 42.45
C ARG A 529 -8.39 -17.24 42.06
N LEU A 530 -7.62 -16.73 43.04
CA LEU A 530 -6.35 -16.04 42.79
C LEU A 530 -5.30 -16.96 42.14
N LEU A 531 -5.36 -18.26 42.45
CA LEU A 531 -4.44 -19.28 41.94
C LEU A 531 -4.96 -19.99 40.67
N GLY A 532 -6.16 -19.68 40.20
CA GLY A 532 -6.77 -20.33 39.04
C GLY A 532 -7.14 -21.81 39.24
N ILE A 533 -7.27 -22.28 40.49
CA ILE A 533 -7.65 -23.66 40.82
C ILE A 533 -8.98 -23.71 41.57
N THR A 534 -9.55 -24.90 41.71
CA THR A 534 -10.80 -25.07 42.48
C THR A 534 -10.54 -25.12 43.99
N ARG A 535 -11.53 -24.73 44.80
CA ARG A 535 -11.45 -24.78 46.28
C ARG A 535 -11.03 -26.16 46.82
N PRO A 536 -11.57 -27.30 46.33
CA PRO A 536 -11.14 -28.62 46.79
C PRO A 536 -9.68 -28.93 46.45
N GLN A 537 -9.19 -28.51 45.27
CA GLN A 537 -7.79 -28.69 44.87
C GLN A 537 -6.85 -27.88 45.77
N LEU A 538 -7.21 -26.64 46.10
CA LEU A 538 -6.45 -25.82 47.04
C LEU A 538 -6.41 -26.44 48.45
N ALA A 539 -7.57 -26.90 48.95
CA ALA A 539 -7.64 -27.54 50.27
C ALA A 539 -6.82 -28.84 50.34
N TYR A 540 -6.82 -29.63 49.27
CA TYR A 540 -5.99 -30.84 49.17
C TYR A 540 -4.49 -30.51 49.17
N ARG A 541 -4.06 -29.49 48.41
CA ARG A 541 -2.65 -29.07 48.35
C ARG A 541 -2.16 -28.45 49.66
N LEU A 542 -2.96 -27.62 50.33
CA LEU A 542 -2.62 -27.07 51.65
C LEU A 542 -2.49 -28.16 52.73
N LYS A 543 -3.33 -29.20 52.67
CA LYS A 543 -3.28 -30.35 53.58
C LYS A 543 -2.04 -31.22 53.35
N LYS A 544 -1.61 -31.38 52.09
CA LYS A 544 -0.38 -32.11 51.72
C LYS A 544 0.89 -31.38 52.19
N GLU A 545 0.87 -30.05 52.19
CA GLU A 545 1.98 -29.17 52.60
C GLU A 545 1.99 -28.81 54.10
N GLY A 546 1.07 -29.38 54.90
CA GLY A 546 1.07 -29.23 56.36
C GLY A 546 0.63 -27.86 56.91
N VAL A 547 -0.07 -27.03 56.11
CA VAL A 547 -0.53 -25.69 56.55
C VAL A 547 -1.89 -25.81 57.26
N PRO A 548 -2.04 -25.37 58.53
CA PRO A 548 -3.31 -25.46 59.24
C PRO A 548 -4.37 -24.57 58.60
N THR A 549 -5.50 -25.14 58.19
CA THR A 549 -6.69 -24.38 57.80
C THR A 549 -7.50 -24.04 59.04
N ALA A 550 -7.57 -22.76 59.40
CA ALA A 550 -8.51 -22.23 60.39
C ALA A 550 -9.87 -21.93 59.75
#